data_AF-A0A7X9BWQ3-F1
#
_entry.id   AF-A0A7X9BWQ3-F1
#
_cell.length_a   1.000
_cell.length_b   1.000
_cell.length_c   1.000
_cell.angle_alpha   90.00
_cell.angle_beta   90.00
_cell.angle_gamma   90.00
#
_symmetry.space_group_name_H-M   'P 1'
#
loop_
_entity.id
_entity.type
_entity.pdbx_description
1 polymer ?
#
loop_
_entity_poly.entity_id
_entity_poly.type
_entity_poly.pdbx_seq_one_letter_code
_entity_poly.pdbx_strand_id
1 'polypeptide(L)'
;MIVRSIKELDYVMEQLDRSNVYCIDTETVDRGFPDILLTGVALGWSTESGAYIPINHKEGTQLPEEEVVGRLKRFIEGSRNKLAIMHNAKYDMSVLHVNGGIKFPPNIFDTMVASWLLDTENEHGLKPLAKRYLDHEMVELKDITPRERHPVTNDWVYRTDLVDIEKLGGYAIDDVVQPIRLMYYFLPLLERDGLMKVFCELEMPKVFILNEMEMRGVKL
;
A
#
# COMPACT_ATOMS: atom_id res chain seq x y z
N MET A 1 -1.00 5.18 14.35
CA MET A 1 -1.84 6.31 14.83
C MET A 1 -2.86 6.68 13.77
N ILE A 2 -4.03 7.21 14.16
CA ILE A 2 -4.99 7.76 13.20
C ILE A 2 -4.75 9.26 13.06
N VAL A 3 -4.59 9.74 11.83
CA VAL A 3 -4.34 11.17 11.54
C VAL A 3 -5.68 11.90 11.36
N ARG A 4 -5.94 12.93 12.16
CA ARG A 4 -7.20 13.69 12.13
C ARG A 4 -6.99 15.20 11.97
N SER A 5 -5.75 15.65 11.97
CA SER A 5 -5.39 17.06 11.94
C SER A 5 -4.12 17.31 11.13
N ILE A 6 -3.94 18.55 10.68
CA ILE A 6 -2.74 18.96 9.94
C ILE A 6 -1.48 18.74 10.75
N LYS A 7 -1.52 19.01 12.07
CA LYS A 7 -0.38 18.79 12.97
C LYS A 7 0.04 17.32 13.05
N GLU A 8 -0.93 16.41 13.03
CA GLU A 8 -0.65 14.96 13.02
C GLU A 8 -0.12 14.51 11.66
N LEU A 9 -0.64 15.07 10.56
CA LEU A 9 -0.10 14.81 9.23
C LEU A 9 1.35 15.31 9.12
N ASP A 10 1.63 16.52 9.60
CA ASP A 10 2.99 17.07 9.64
C ASP A 10 3.94 16.17 10.42
N TYR A 11 3.52 15.66 11.58
CA TYR A 11 4.29 14.69 12.34
C TYR A 11 4.61 13.43 11.53
N VAL A 12 3.62 12.85 10.83
CA VAL A 12 3.84 11.66 9.99
C VAL A 12 4.81 11.96 8.85
N MET A 13 4.66 13.10 8.16
CA MET A 13 5.57 13.49 7.09
C MET A 13 7.01 13.67 7.61
N GLU A 14 7.20 14.25 8.80
CA GLU A 14 8.51 14.36 9.44
C GLU A 14 9.14 12.99 9.77
N GLN A 15 8.33 12.00 10.18
CA GLN A 15 8.85 10.65 10.42
C GLN A 15 9.35 10.01 9.12
N LEU A 16 8.59 10.16 8.04
CA LEU A 16 8.96 9.66 6.71
C LEU A 16 10.23 10.35 6.18
N ASP A 17 10.37 11.66 6.39
CA ASP A 17 11.55 12.43 6.01
C ASP A 17 12.82 11.96 6.75
N ARG A 18 12.69 11.50 8.00
CA ARG A 18 13.82 10.98 8.80
C ARG A 18 14.19 9.54 8.50
N SER A 19 13.27 8.74 7.96
CA SER A 19 13.52 7.32 7.68
C SER A 19 14.15 7.09 6.30
N ASN A 20 15.01 6.08 6.17
CA ASN A 20 15.54 5.66 4.87
C ASN A 20 14.57 4.76 4.10
N VAL A 21 13.58 4.21 4.80
CA VAL A 21 12.55 3.34 4.25
C VAL A 21 11.18 3.88 4.60
N TYR A 22 10.21 3.67 3.73
CA TYR A 22 8.80 3.90 4.06
C TYR A 22 7.94 2.84 3.40
N CYS A 23 6.79 2.56 3.99
CA CYS A 23 5.76 1.73 3.38
C CYS A 23 4.50 2.56 3.16
N ILE A 24 3.80 2.28 2.08
CA ILE A 24 2.52 2.89 1.74
C ILE A 24 1.55 1.80 1.32
N ASP A 25 0.31 1.96 1.73
CA ASP A 25 -0.81 1.11 1.35
C ASP A 25 -2.05 1.99 1.18
N THR A 26 -2.90 1.65 0.21
CA THR A 26 -4.11 2.40 -0.12
C THR A 26 -5.37 1.60 0.18
N GLU A 27 -6.26 2.22 0.94
CA GLU A 27 -7.60 1.72 1.17
C GLU A 27 -8.55 2.36 0.18
N THR A 28 -9.35 1.56 -0.52
CA THR A 28 -10.20 2.06 -1.61
C THR A 28 -11.65 1.62 -1.49
N VAL A 29 -12.54 2.40 -2.09
CA VAL A 29 -13.85 1.91 -2.53
C VAL A 29 -13.72 1.52 -3.98
N ASP A 30 -13.66 0.22 -4.25
CA ASP A 30 -13.53 -0.28 -5.62
C ASP A 30 -14.82 -0.03 -6.40
N ARG A 31 -14.77 0.95 -7.32
CA ARG A 31 -15.82 1.24 -8.31
C ARG A 31 -15.42 0.79 -9.72
N GLY A 32 -14.42 -0.07 -9.82
CA GLY A 32 -13.76 -0.43 -11.07
C GLY A 32 -12.73 0.61 -11.50
N PHE A 33 -11.77 0.16 -12.30
CA PHE A 33 -10.76 1.02 -12.89
C PHE A 33 -11.33 1.74 -14.14
N PRO A 34 -11.16 3.07 -14.31
CA PRO A 34 -10.29 3.96 -13.53
C PRO A 34 -11.00 4.71 -12.38
N ASP A 35 -12.27 4.47 -12.08
CA ASP A 35 -13.07 5.24 -11.10
C ASP A 35 -12.79 4.84 -9.62
N ILE A 36 -11.59 4.37 -9.31
CA ILE A 36 -11.20 3.94 -7.96
C ILE A 36 -11.05 5.15 -7.05
N LEU A 37 -11.77 5.16 -5.93
CA LEU A 37 -11.72 6.22 -4.93
C LEU A 37 -10.92 5.79 -3.70
N LEU A 38 -10.06 6.67 -3.20
CA LEU A 38 -9.40 6.49 -1.91
C LEU A 38 -10.40 6.59 -0.77
N THR A 39 -10.40 5.61 0.13
CA THR A 39 -11.00 5.72 1.47
C THR A 39 -9.98 6.28 2.46
N GLY A 40 -8.72 5.88 2.33
CA GLY A 40 -7.61 6.41 3.11
C GLY A 40 -6.27 5.86 2.66
N VAL A 41 -5.20 6.32 3.30
CA VAL A 41 -3.82 5.91 3.02
C VAL A 41 -3.14 5.55 4.32
N ALA A 42 -2.49 4.38 4.37
CA ALA A 42 -1.59 4.02 5.45
C ALA A 42 -0.13 4.31 5.08
N LEU A 43 0.66 4.75 6.07
CA LEU A 43 2.08 5.06 5.93
C LEU A 43 2.87 4.42 7.07
N GLY A 44 3.85 3.61 6.75
CA GLY A 44 4.79 3.00 7.69
C GLY A 44 6.19 3.59 7.53
N TRP A 45 6.94 3.71 8.62
CA TRP A 45 8.34 4.18 8.58
C TRP A 45 9.30 3.37 9.45
N SER A 46 8.78 2.35 10.15
CA SER A 46 9.55 1.39 10.93
C SER A 46 8.77 0.08 11.10
N THR A 47 9.40 -0.93 11.69
CA THR A 47 8.80 -2.22 12.02
C THR A 47 7.77 -2.18 13.16
N GLU A 48 7.51 -1.00 13.73
CA GLU A 48 6.61 -0.84 14.89
C GLU A 48 5.64 0.33 14.72
N SER A 49 5.91 1.24 13.78
CA SER A 49 5.16 2.49 13.65
C SER A 49 4.62 2.65 12.24
N GLY A 50 3.32 2.91 12.20
CA GLY A 50 2.60 3.39 11.04
C GLY A 50 1.45 4.31 11.44
N ALA A 51 0.90 4.99 10.46
CA ALA A 51 -0.26 5.85 10.59
C ALA A 51 -1.27 5.56 9.50
N TYR A 52 -2.55 5.71 9.83
CA TYR A 52 -3.64 5.70 8.87
C TYR A 52 -4.21 7.12 8.73
N ILE A 53 -4.35 7.57 7.49
CA ILE A 53 -4.91 8.88 7.14
C ILE A 53 -6.25 8.63 6.44
N PRO A 54 -7.39 8.78 7.16
CA PRO A 54 -8.71 8.65 6.58
C PRO A 54 -9.02 9.84 5.67
N ILE A 55 -9.69 9.59 4.55
CA ILE A 55 -10.00 10.59 3.52
C ILE A 55 -11.50 10.63 3.21
N ASN A 56 -12.07 9.52 2.71
CA ASN A 56 -13.46 9.46 2.23
C ASN A 56 -14.35 8.48 3.01
N HIS A 57 -14.10 8.28 4.31
CA HIS A 57 -15.08 7.61 5.17
C HIS A 57 -16.38 8.41 5.22
N LYS A 58 -17.51 7.72 5.39
CA LYS A 58 -18.83 8.36 5.54
C LYS A 58 -19.00 9.12 6.85
N GLU A 59 -18.28 8.72 7.89
CA GLU A 59 -18.36 9.31 9.22
C GLU A 59 -16.96 9.51 9.81
N GLY A 60 -16.84 10.48 10.72
CA GLY A 60 -15.62 10.78 11.45
C GLY A 60 -14.83 11.99 10.92
N THR A 61 -13.88 12.44 11.73
CA THR A 61 -13.01 13.58 11.41
C THR A 61 -11.89 13.17 10.47
N GLN A 62 -11.74 13.89 9.37
CA GLN A 62 -10.82 13.57 8.28
C GLN A 62 -10.20 14.85 7.74
N LEU A 63 -9.06 14.72 7.07
CA LEU A 63 -8.43 15.83 6.35
C LEU A 63 -8.99 15.93 4.93
N PRO A 64 -8.95 17.13 4.31
CA PRO A 64 -9.26 17.25 2.89
C PRO A 64 -8.35 16.36 2.04
N GLU A 65 -8.95 15.63 1.10
CA GLU A 65 -8.22 14.72 0.20
C GLU A 65 -7.06 15.42 -0.53
N GLU A 66 -7.32 16.61 -1.07
CA GLU A 66 -6.33 17.40 -1.81
C GLU A 66 -5.08 17.70 -0.96
N GLU A 67 -5.25 17.98 0.34
CA GLU A 67 -4.14 18.22 1.24
C GLU A 67 -3.30 16.95 1.43
N VAL A 68 -3.96 15.82 1.72
CA VAL A 68 -3.28 14.54 1.94
C VAL A 68 -2.54 14.11 0.67
N VAL A 69 -3.24 14.07 -0.46
CA VAL A 69 -2.69 13.65 -1.76
C VAL A 69 -1.58 14.59 -2.23
N GLY A 70 -1.73 15.91 -2.03
CA GLY A 70 -0.70 16.88 -2.38
C GLY A 70 0.60 16.70 -1.59
N ARG A 71 0.49 16.38 -0.28
CA ARG A 71 1.64 16.10 0.59
C ARG A 71 2.31 14.79 0.22
N LEU A 72 1.53 13.73 -0.03
CA LEU A 72 2.03 12.44 -0.50
C LEU A 72 2.76 12.57 -1.83
N LYS A 73 2.17 13.28 -2.80
CA LYS A 73 2.79 13.53 -4.10
C LYS A 73 4.17 14.15 -3.97
N ARG A 74 4.27 15.24 -3.21
CA ARG A 74 5.53 15.96 -2.99
C ARG A 74 6.58 15.05 -2.33
N PHE A 75 6.18 14.29 -1.32
CA PHE A 75 7.07 13.38 -0.62
C PHE A 75 7.55 12.24 -1.53
N ILE A 76 6.64 11.51 -2.16
CA ILE A 76 6.95 10.33 -2.98
C ILE A 76 7.84 10.71 -4.18
N GLU A 77 7.47 11.75 -4.93
CA GLU A 77 8.24 12.18 -6.11
C GLU A 77 9.61 12.75 -5.74
N GLY A 78 9.76 13.30 -4.53
CA GLY A 78 11.02 13.79 -3.98
C GLY A 78 11.90 12.71 -3.35
N SER A 79 11.37 11.51 -3.07
CA SER A 79 12.01 10.48 -2.23
C SER A 79 12.88 9.48 -3.00
N ARG A 80 13.59 9.91 -4.04
CA ARG A 80 14.41 9.02 -4.90
C ARG A 80 15.50 8.24 -4.17
N ASN A 81 16.00 8.77 -3.06
CA ASN A 81 17.07 8.14 -2.26
C ASN A 81 16.55 7.23 -1.14
N LYS A 82 15.22 7.17 -0.94
CA LYS A 82 14.57 6.32 0.05
C LYS A 82 14.07 5.05 -0.62
N LEU A 83 13.95 3.97 0.13
CA LEU A 83 13.34 2.72 -0.34
C LEU A 83 11.84 2.73 -0.01
N ALA A 84 11.00 2.69 -1.04
CA ALA A 84 9.56 2.50 -0.89
C ALA A 84 9.27 1.01 -0.76
N ILE A 85 8.51 0.60 0.25
CA ILE A 85 8.12 -0.77 0.50
C ILE A 85 6.62 -0.87 0.29
N MET A 86 6.18 -1.90 -0.42
CA MET A 86 4.76 -2.16 -0.67
C MET A 86 4.53 -3.68 -0.69
N HIS A 87 3.27 -4.07 -0.66
CA HIS A 87 2.86 -5.43 -0.94
C HIS A 87 1.90 -5.38 -2.12
N ASN A 88 2.27 -5.95 -3.28
CA ASN A 88 1.54 -5.76 -4.53
C ASN A 88 1.51 -4.29 -4.99
N ALA A 89 2.68 -3.67 -5.07
CA ALA A 89 2.91 -2.24 -5.34
C ALA A 89 2.19 -1.71 -6.59
N LYS A 90 1.97 -2.56 -7.59
CA LYS A 90 1.25 -2.19 -8.82
C LYS A 90 -0.11 -1.56 -8.52
N TYR A 91 -0.83 -2.09 -7.54
CA TYR A 91 -2.18 -1.62 -7.19
C TYR A 91 -2.13 -0.21 -6.61
N ASP A 92 -1.35 0.01 -5.55
CA ASP A 92 -1.24 1.31 -4.87
C ASP A 92 -0.70 2.40 -5.80
N MET A 93 0.25 2.05 -6.66
CA MET A 93 0.74 2.97 -7.68
C MET A 93 -0.38 3.42 -8.63
N SER A 94 -1.23 2.50 -9.11
CA SER A 94 -2.38 2.84 -9.94
C SER A 94 -3.37 3.74 -9.21
N VAL A 95 -3.71 3.40 -7.96
CA VAL A 95 -4.67 4.16 -7.15
C VAL A 95 -4.18 5.59 -6.93
N LEU A 96 -2.92 5.75 -6.51
CA LEU A 96 -2.31 7.07 -6.27
C LEU A 96 -2.09 7.86 -7.55
N HIS A 97 -1.89 7.19 -8.68
CA HIS A 97 -1.85 7.84 -9.99
C HIS A 97 -3.22 8.38 -10.39
N VAL A 98 -4.28 7.58 -10.25
CA VAL A 98 -5.65 8.00 -10.57
C VAL A 98 -6.10 9.18 -9.70
N ASN A 99 -5.84 9.12 -8.39
CA ASN A 99 -6.36 10.10 -7.43
C ASN A 99 -5.47 11.35 -7.28
N GLY A 100 -4.18 11.28 -7.67
CA GLY A 100 -3.24 12.39 -7.46
C GLY A 100 -2.18 12.60 -8.54
N GLY A 101 -2.23 11.83 -9.63
CA GLY A 101 -1.20 11.80 -10.66
C GLY A 101 0.19 11.48 -10.09
N ILE A 102 0.27 10.79 -8.96
CA ILE A 102 1.51 10.52 -8.24
C ILE A 102 2.36 9.55 -9.05
N LYS A 103 3.66 9.85 -9.18
CA LYS A 103 4.63 8.98 -9.85
C LYS A 103 5.69 8.51 -8.87
N PHE A 104 5.85 7.20 -8.76
CA PHE A 104 6.85 6.63 -7.86
C PHE A 104 8.25 6.65 -8.49
N PRO A 105 9.31 6.86 -7.67
CA PRO A 105 10.68 6.57 -8.09
C PRO A 105 10.87 5.04 -8.26
N PRO A 106 11.89 4.59 -9.02
CA PRO A 106 12.11 3.17 -9.28
C PRO A 106 12.58 2.36 -8.06
N ASN A 107 12.98 3.03 -6.98
CA ASN A 107 13.52 2.38 -5.78
C ASN A 107 12.39 1.83 -4.88
N ILE A 108 11.77 0.75 -5.34
CA ILE A 108 10.67 0.05 -4.68
C ILE A 108 11.11 -1.38 -4.30
N PHE A 109 10.67 -1.83 -3.13
CA PHE A 109 10.69 -3.22 -2.71
C PHE A 109 9.25 -3.74 -2.59
N ASP A 110 8.84 -4.65 -3.49
CA ASP A 110 7.55 -5.33 -3.39
C ASP A 110 7.73 -6.68 -2.67
N THR A 111 7.13 -6.80 -1.48
CA THR A 111 7.24 -8.01 -0.65
C THR A 111 6.53 -9.22 -1.25
N MET A 112 5.50 -9.02 -2.08
CA MET A 112 4.83 -10.11 -2.79
C MET A 112 5.77 -10.71 -3.85
N VAL A 113 6.45 -9.86 -4.62
CA VAL A 113 7.42 -10.27 -5.64
C VAL A 113 8.64 -10.94 -5.01
N ALA A 114 9.14 -10.38 -3.91
CA ALA A 114 10.24 -10.98 -3.15
C ALA A 114 9.88 -12.38 -2.65
N SER A 115 8.69 -12.55 -2.10
CA SER A 115 8.17 -13.84 -1.64
C SER A 115 8.06 -14.85 -2.78
N TRP A 116 7.49 -14.45 -3.93
CA TRP A 116 7.35 -15.31 -5.10
C TRP A 116 8.69 -15.79 -5.67
N LEU A 117 9.73 -14.96 -5.64
CA LEU A 117 11.08 -15.38 -6.06
C LEU A 117 11.72 -16.40 -5.09
N LEU A 118 11.41 -16.30 -3.80
CA LEU A 118 11.95 -17.18 -2.77
C LEU A 118 11.21 -18.53 -2.68
N ASP A 119 9.93 -18.54 -3.06
CA ASP A 119 9.04 -19.69 -2.98
C ASP A 119 7.99 -19.55 -4.08
N THR A 120 7.89 -20.49 -5.01
CA THR A 120 6.90 -20.42 -6.11
C THR A 120 5.67 -21.28 -5.88
N GLU A 121 5.64 -22.06 -4.80
CA GLU A 121 4.60 -23.09 -4.57
C GLU A 121 3.49 -22.61 -3.63
N ASN A 122 3.78 -21.63 -2.78
CA ASN A 122 2.89 -21.21 -1.71
C ASN A 122 2.15 -19.90 -2.00
N GLU A 123 1.21 -19.53 -1.12
CA GLU A 123 0.49 -18.27 -1.21
C GLU A 123 1.41 -17.07 -0.87
N HIS A 124 1.31 -16.01 -1.68
CA HIS A 124 2.09 -14.78 -1.51
C HIS A 124 1.28 -13.60 -0.99
N GLY A 125 0.05 -13.82 -0.52
CA GLY A 125 -0.75 -12.76 0.10
C GLY A 125 -0.15 -12.30 1.43
N LEU A 126 -0.29 -11.01 1.75
CA LEU A 126 0.32 -10.42 2.93
C LEU A 126 -0.03 -11.16 4.23
N LYS A 127 -1.30 -11.53 4.41
CA LYS A 127 -1.81 -12.18 5.61
C LYS A 127 -1.18 -13.57 5.83
N PRO A 128 -1.20 -14.50 4.85
CA PRO A 128 -0.43 -15.75 4.91
C PRO A 128 1.07 -15.55 5.18
N LEU A 129 1.71 -14.55 4.55
CA LEU A 129 3.13 -14.30 4.73
C LEU A 129 3.47 -13.79 6.12
N ALA A 130 2.70 -12.85 6.67
CA ALA A 130 2.88 -12.36 8.03
C ALA A 130 2.74 -13.49 9.05
N LYS A 131 1.73 -14.35 8.90
CA LYS A 131 1.56 -15.53 9.75
C LYS A 131 2.74 -16.49 9.66
N ARG A 132 3.19 -16.81 8.44
CA ARG A 132 4.25 -17.80 8.20
C ARG A 132 5.62 -17.34 8.67
N TYR A 133 6.00 -16.10 8.35
CA TYR A 133 7.37 -15.61 8.53
C TYR A 133 7.54 -14.75 9.77
N LEU A 134 6.46 -14.17 10.31
CA LEU A 134 6.51 -13.25 11.45
C LEU A 134 5.71 -13.75 12.65
N ASP A 135 5.05 -14.91 12.56
CA ASP A 135 4.12 -15.44 13.57
C ASP A 135 3.06 -14.40 13.99
N HIS A 136 2.61 -13.57 13.02
CA HIS A 136 1.68 -12.47 13.24
C HIS A 136 0.36 -12.73 12.52
N GLU A 137 -0.72 -12.90 13.29
CA GLU A 137 -2.07 -13.03 12.75
C GLU A 137 -2.67 -11.66 12.43
N MET A 138 -2.74 -11.34 11.14
CA MET A 138 -3.37 -10.12 10.63
C MET A 138 -4.89 -10.29 10.52
N VAL A 139 -5.61 -9.18 10.64
CA VAL A 139 -7.05 -9.13 10.41
C VAL A 139 -7.35 -9.24 8.91
N GLU A 140 -8.38 -9.99 8.54
CA GLU A 140 -8.86 -10.05 7.15
C GLU A 140 -9.84 -8.90 6.86
N LEU A 141 -9.71 -8.27 5.69
CA LEU A 141 -10.59 -7.14 5.31
C LEU A 141 -12.06 -7.56 5.31
N LYS A 142 -12.34 -8.80 4.88
CA LYS A 142 -13.69 -9.36 4.81
C LYS A 142 -14.37 -9.49 6.17
N ASP A 143 -13.60 -9.56 7.25
CA ASP A 143 -14.11 -9.72 8.61
C ASP A 143 -14.49 -8.37 9.23
N ILE A 144 -14.03 -7.27 8.62
CA ILE A 144 -14.25 -5.92 9.13
C ILE A 144 -15.08 -5.03 8.21
N THR A 145 -15.15 -5.36 6.93
CA THR A 145 -15.71 -4.50 5.90
C THR A 145 -17.00 -5.07 5.30
N PRO A 146 -18.11 -4.30 5.30
CA PRO A 146 -19.31 -4.72 4.60
C PRO A 146 -19.08 -4.77 3.09
N ARG A 147 -19.90 -5.57 2.39
CA ARG A 147 -19.87 -5.68 0.93
C ARG A 147 -21.19 -5.22 0.32
N GLU A 148 -21.11 -4.68 -0.87
CA GLU A 148 -22.28 -4.39 -1.70
C GLU A 148 -22.05 -4.81 -3.15
N ARG A 149 -23.12 -4.79 -3.95
CA ARG A 149 -23.04 -5.07 -5.38
C ARG A 149 -22.60 -3.79 -6.10
N HIS A 150 -21.54 -3.91 -6.90
CA HIS A 150 -21.08 -2.84 -7.76
C HIS A 150 -22.21 -2.46 -8.75
N PRO A 151 -22.57 -1.17 -8.88
CA PRO A 151 -23.76 -0.77 -9.63
C PRO A 151 -23.68 -1.08 -11.14
N VAL A 152 -22.47 -1.23 -11.68
CA VAL A 152 -22.26 -1.47 -13.13
C VAL A 152 -21.98 -2.95 -13.41
N THR A 153 -21.03 -3.55 -12.68
CA THR A 153 -20.56 -4.92 -12.95
C THR A 153 -21.32 -5.98 -12.17
N ASN A 154 -22.08 -5.59 -11.13
CA ASN A 154 -22.77 -6.48 -10.20
C ASN A 154 -21.84 -7.42 -9.40
N ASP A 155 -20.54 -7.15 -9.38
CA ASP A 155 -19.57 -7.86 -8.53
C ASP A 155 -19.70 -7.42 -7.08
N TRP A 156 -19.26 -8.26 -6.15
CA TRP A 156 -19.22 -7.87 -4.74
C TRP A 156 -17.97 -7.03 -4.45
N VAL A 157 -18.18 -5.77 -4.06
CA VAL A 157 -17.11 -4.83 -3.69
C VAL A 157 -17.14 -4.53 -2.20
N TYR A 158 -15.96 -4.32 -1.61
CA TYR A 158 -15.83 -3.91 -0.22
C TYR A 158 -16.10 -2.42 -0.07
N ARG A 159 -16.86 -2.04 0.95
CA ARG A 159 -17.20 -0.66 1.29
C ARG A 159 -16.41 -0.22 2.50
N THR A 160 -15.11 -0.01 2.29
CA THR A 160 -14.16 0.45 3.32
C THR A 160 -14.58 1.80 3.91
N ASP A 161 -15.24 2.65 3.11
CA ASP A 161 -15.79 3.94 3.53
C ASP A 161 -16.92 3.85 4.58
N LEU A 162 -17.52 2.66 4.75
CA LEU A 162 -18.55 2.39 5.77
C LEU A 162 -17.98 1.80 7.05
N VAL A 163 -16.68 1.52 7.11
CA VAL A 163 -16.02 0.97 8.29
C VAL A 163 -15.64 2.11 9.24
N ASP A 164 -15.77 1.86 10.54
CA ASP A 164 -15.26 2.75 11.56
C ASP A 164 -13.75 3.02 11.34
N ILE A 165 -13.35 4.29 11.46
CA ILE A 165 -11.98 4.74 11.18
C ILE A 165 -10.96 4.05 12.09
N GLU A 166 -11.25 3.83 13.37
CA GLU A 166 -10.31 3.18 14.28
C GLU A 166 -10.11 1.71 13.88
N LYS A 167 -11.21 1.03 13.52
CA LYS A 167 -11.17 -0.36 13.06
C LYS A 167 -10.39 -0.51 11.74
N LEU A 168 -10.70 0.28 10.72
CA LEU A 168 -9.97 0.22 9.44
C LEU A 168 -8.53 0.71 9.61
N GLY A 169 -8.29 1.72 10.45
CA GLY A 169 -6.95 2.21 10.71
C GLY A 169 -6.06 1.20 11.41
N GLY A 170 -6.58 0.39 12.34
CA GLY A 170 -5.84 -0.73 12.92
C GLY A 170 -5.41 -1.76 11.87
N TYR A 171 -6.31 -2.12 10.95
CA TYR A 171 -6.02 -2.98 9.80
C TYR A 171 -4.95 -2.38 8.89
N ALA A 172 -5.15 -1.14 8.45
CA ALA A 172 -4.30 -0.48 7.46
C ALA A 172 -2.87 -0.20 8.01
N ILE A 173 -2.75 0.06 9.32
CA ILE A 173 -1.43 0.20 9.97
C ILE A 173 -0.66 -1.13 9.92
N ASP A 174 -1.33 -2.26 10.13
CA ASP A 174 -0.69 -3.57 9.99
C ASP A 174 -0.24 -3.81 8.54
N ASP A 175 -1.05 -3.38 7.57
CA ASP A 175 -0.74 -3.48 6.14
C ASP A 175 0.47 -2.64 5.69
N VAL A 176 0.99 -1.73 6.53
CA VAL A 176 2.27 -1.04 6.26
C VAL A 176 3.40 -1.42 7.21
N VAL A 177 3.10 -1.93 8.40
CA VAL A 177 4.13 -2.40 9.35
C VAL A 177 4.65 -3.78 8.98
N GLN A 178 3.75 -4.70 8.61
CA GLN A 178 4.15 -6.07 8.29
C GLN A 178 4.98 -6.17 7.00
N PRO A 179 4.72 -5.42 5.91
CA PRO A 179 5.62 -5.41 4.76
C PRO A 179 7.03 -4.92 5.07
N ILE A 180 7.21 -3.95 5.98
CA ILE A 180 8.55 -3.51 6.41
C ILE A 180 9.27 -4.65 7.11
N ARG A 181 8.59 -5.38 8.00
CA ARG A 181 9.15 -6.56 8.68
C ARG A 181 9.49 -7.67 7.68
N LEU A 182 8.60 -7.95 6.73
CA LEU A 182 8.83 -8.93 5.66
C LEU A 182 10.01 -8.54 4.77
N MET A 183 10.18 -7.27 4.44
CA MET A 183 11.35 -6.78 3.68
C MET A 183 12.65 -7.13 4.42
N TYR A 184 12.75 -6.82 5.71
CA TYR A 184 13.93 -7.17 6.51
C TYR A 184 14.17 -8.68 6.61
N TYR A 185 13.11 -9.49 6.55
CA TYR A 185 13.22 -10.95 6.54
C TYR A 185 13.65 -11.49 5.16
N PHE A 186 13.07 -10.99 4.07
CA PHE A 186 13.30 -11.51 2.71
C PHE A 186 14.60 -11.01 2.08
N LEU A 187 15.04 -9.79 2.38
CA LEU A 187 16.26 -9.22 1.81
C LEU A 187 17.50 -10.11 1.98
N PRO A 188 17.87 -10.59 3.20
CA PRO A 188 19.02 -11.48 3.36
C PRO A 188 18.85 -12.84 2.67
N LEU A 189 17.60 -13.31 2.48
CA LEU A 189 17.33 -14.56 1.77
C LEU A 189 17.54 -14.41 0.26
N LEU A 190 17.07 -13.30 -0.32
CA LEU A 190 17.32 -12.98 -1.72
C LEU A 190 18.83 -12.83 -2.00
N GLU A 191 19.57 -12.24 -1.07
CA GLU A 191 21.04 -12.15 -1.16
C GLU A 191 21.70 -13.52 -1.09
N ARG A 192 21.34 -14.32 -0.07
CA ARG A 192 21.86 -15.68 0.12
C ARG A 192 21.66 -16.55 -1.11
N ASP A 193 20.49 -16.45 -1.74
CA ASP A 193 20.11 -17.30 -2.87
C ASP A 193 20.52 -16.71 -4.23
N GLY A 194 21.22 -15.55 -4.24
CA GLY A 194 21.71 -14.91 -5.46
C GLY A 194 20.61 -14.30 -6.33
N LEU A 195 19.42 -14.06 -5.76
CA LEU A 195 18.22 -13.60 -6.47
C LEU A 195 18.12 -12.08 -6.57
N MET A 196 18.95 -11.33 -5.84
CA MET A 196 18.90 -9.86 -5.84
C MET A 196 18.97 -9.23 -7.24
N LYS A 197 19.80 -9.78 -8.13
CA LYS A 197 19.90 -9.27 -9.49
C LYS A 197 18.59 -9.47 -10.27
N VAL A 198 17.98 -10.65 -10.15
CA VAL A 198 16.70 -10.95 -10.79
C VAL A 198 15.59 -10.08 -10.20
N PHE A 199 15.55 -9.93 -8.88
CA PHE A 199 14.60 -9.08 -8.19
C PHE A 199 14.69 -7.61 -8.68
N CYS A 200 15.88 -7.01 -8.63
CA CYS A 200 16.07 -5.59 -8.94
C CYS A 200 16.07 -5.27 -10.44
N GLU A 201 16.68 -6.10 -11.28
CA GLU A 201 16.88 -5.78 -12.70
C GLU A 201 15.81 -6.40 -13.61
N LEU A 202 15.06 -7.40 -13.14
CA LEU A 202 14.05 -8.07 -13.94
C LEU A 202 12.64 -7.92 -13.35
N GLU A 203 12.39 -8.34 -12.11
CA GLU A 203 11.02 -8.37 -11.59
C GLU A 203 10.49 -6.99 -11.21
N MET A 204 11.25 -6.17 -10.46
CA MET A 204 10.78 -4.84 -10.08
C MET A 204 10.51 -3.91 -11.28
N PRO A 205 11.33 -3.88 -12.36
CA PRO A 205 10.99 -3.10 -13.56
C PRO A 205 9.70 -3.57 -14.25
N LYS A 206 9.38 -4.88 -14.23
CA LYS A 206 8.12 -5.39 -14.79
C LYS A 206 6.91 -4.85 -14.05
N VAL A 207 7.00 -4.62 -12.74
CA VAL A 207 5.90 -4.06 -11.94
C VAL A 207 5.45 -2.70 -12.51
N PHE A 208 6.40 -1.84 -12.89
CA PHE A 208 6.09 -0.56 -13.57
C PHE A 208 5.51 -0.75 -14.97
N ILE A 209 6.05 -1.69 -15.75
CA ILE A 209 5.55 -1.98 -17.10
C ILE A 209 4.10 -2.47 -17.04
N LEU A 210 3.80 -3.40 -16.14
CA LEU A 210 2.45 -3.92 -15.93
C LEU A 210 1.49 -2.83 -15.46
N ASN A 211 1.93 -1.98 -14.52
CA ASN A 211 1.17 -0.81 -14.10
C ASN A 211 0.82 0.09 -15.30
N GLU A 212 1.80 0.46 -16.13
CA GLU A 212 1.53 1.29 -17.32
C GLU A 212 0.61 0.60 -18.33
N MET A 213 0.77 -0.70 -18.56
CA MET A 213 -0.07 -1.46 -19.49
C MET A 213 -1.53 -1.48 -19.02
N GLU A 214 -1.78 -1.75 -17.74
CA GLU A 214 -3.12 -1.79 -17.16
C GLU A 214 -3.76 -0.40 -17.16
N MET A 215 -3.00 0.64 -16.80
CA MET A 215 -3.46 2.03 -16.84
C MET A 215 -3.87 2.49 -18.24
N ARG A 216 -3.22 1.99 -19.30
CA ARG A 216 -3.54 2.32 -20.70
C ARG A 216 -4.78 1.59 -21.21
N GLY A 217 -5.03 0.37 -20.72
CA GLY A 217 -6.11 -0.49 -21.20
C GLY A 217 -5.96 -0.93 -22.66
N VAL A 218 -7.03 -1.52 -23.20
CA VAL A 218 -7.14 -1.95 -24.61
C VAL A 218 -8.39 -1.35 -25.22
N LYS A 219 -8.28 -0.84 -26.45
CA LYS A 219 -9.43 -0.38 -27.21
C LYS A 219 -10.26 -1.57 -27.69
N LEU A 220 -11.55 -1.58 -27.36
CA LEU A 220 -12.53 -2.57 -27.82
C LEU A 220 -13.21 -2.12 -29.13
#